data_AF-A0A1F9KVN8-F1
#
_entry.id   AF-A0A1F9KVN8-F1
#
_cell.length_a   1.000
_cell.length_b   1.000
_cell.length_c   1.000
_cell.angle_alpha   90.00
_cell.angle_beta   90.00
_cell.angle_gamma   90.00
#
_symmetry.space_group_name_H-M   'P 1'
#
loop_
_entity.id
_entity.type
_entity.pdbx_description
1 polymer ?
#
loop_
_entity_poly.entity_id
_entity_poly.type
_entity_poly.pdbx_seq_one_letter_code
_entity_poly.pdbx_strand_id
1 'polypeptide(L)'
;MKRKCKKCGSELYQAEDLEWFCLLCLAKEIEAHDKEDDVSGTWRTLDPKTKPVTLRLSEVDLARARAKARKLGKPYQTLLKEVIHQALSQS
;
A
#
# COMPACT_ATOMS: atom_id res chain seq x y z
N MET A 1 -10.00 -36.37 9.36
CA MET A 1 -9.05 -36.11 10.46
C MET A 1 -9.32 -34.72 11.01
N LYS A 2 -9.60 -34.58 12.31
CA LYS A 2 -9.83 -33.28 12.95
C LYS A 2 -8.48 -32.54 13.02
N ARG A 3 -8.32 -31.48 12.23
CA ARG A 3 -7.10 -30.65 12.25
C ARG A 3 -7.08 -29.92 13.60
N LYS A 4 -5.93 -29.98 14.30
CA LYS A 4 -5.73 -29.40 15.64
C LYS A 4 -4.70 -28.27 15.56
N CYS A 5 -4.88 -27.21 16.35
CA CYS A 5 -3.93 -26.11 16.34
C CYS A 5 -2.52 -26.57 16.64
N LYS A 6 -1.58 -26.16 15.79
CA LYS A 6 -0.15 -26.48 15.91
C LYS A 6 0.43 -26.08 17.28
N LYS A 7 -0.09 -25.00 17.90
CA LYS A 7 0.35 -24.51 19.21
C LYS A 7 -0.47 -25.01 20.41
N CYS A 8 -1.80 -25.09 20.33
CA CYS A 8 -2.64 -25.35 21.52
C CYS A 8 -3.70 -26.44 21.34
N GLY A 9 -3.80 -27.08 20.17
CA GLY A 9 -4.68 -28.21 19.96
C GLY A 9 -6.19 -27.95 19.85
N SER A 10 -6.67 -26.70 19.88
CA SER A 10 -8.08 -26.33 19.73
C SER A 10 -8.55 -26.29 18.27
N GLU A 11 -9.86 -26.10 18.02
CA GLU A 11 -10.45 -25.94 16.68
C GLU A 11 -9.98 -24.64 15.98
N LEU A 12 -10.03 -24.63 14.65
CA LEU A 12 -9.05 -23.90 13.82
C LEU A 12 -9.63 -23.09 12.66
N TYR A 13 -8.94 -21.99 12.35
CA TYR A 13 -9.06 -21.18 11.12
C TYR A 13 -7.77 -21.31 10.29
N GLN A 14 -7.86 -21.16 8.96
CA GLN A 14 -6.75 -21.35 8.02
C GLN A 14 -6.13 -20.01 7.63
N ALA A 15 -4.82 -19.82 7.84
CA ALA A 15 -4.08 -18.66 7.36
C ALA A 15 -3.62 -18.84 5.90
N GLU A 16 -3.24 -17.74 5.23
CA GLU A 16 -2.88 -17.69 3.79
C GLU A 16 -1.68 -18.58 3.43
N ASP A 17 -0.88 -18.98 4.42
CA ASP A 17 0.32 -19.81 4.33
C ASP A 17 0.07 -21.33 4.52
N LEU A 18 -1.20 -21.76 4.53
CA LEU A 18 -1.64 -23.16 4.68
C LEU A 18 -1.38 -23.79 6.07
N GLU A 19 -0.94 -23.03 7.07
CA GLU A 19 -0.81 -23.51 8.47
C GLU A 19 -2.10 -23.28 9.29
N TRP A 20 -2.39 -24.19 10.24
CA TRP A 20 -3.63 -24.16 11.00
C TRP A 20 -3.42 -23.69 12.45
N PHE A 21 -3.93 -22.49 12.75
CA PHE A 21 -3.88 -21.86 14.08
C PHE A 21 -5.26 -21.48 14.62
N CYS A 22 -5.44 -21.56 15.94
CA CYS A 22 -6.66 -21.04 16.54
C CYS A 22 -6.56 -19.51 16.57
N LEU A 23 -7.69 -18.80 16.65
CA LEU A 23 -7.70 -17.33 16.61
C LEU A 23 -6.69 -16.70 17.59
N LEU A 24 -6.56 -17.26 18.80
CA LEU A 24 -5.62 -16.78 19.81
C LEU A 24 -4.16 -17.08 19.47
N CYS A 25 -3.87 -18.21 18.85
CA CYS A 25 -2.50 -18.56 18.46
C CYS A 25 -2.09 -17.84 17.16
N LEU A 26 -3.02 -17.60 16.25
CA LEU A 26 -2.80 -16.82 15.04
C LEU A 26 -2.47 -15.36 15.38
N ALA A 27 -3.26 -14.75 16.28
CA ALA A 27 -2.97 -13.39 16.75
C ALA A 27 -1.56 -13.27 17.35
N LYS A 28 -1.16 -14.24 18.19
CA LYS A 28 0.19 -14.28 18.76
C LYS A 28 1.29 -14.50 17.72
N GLU A 29 1.01 -15.22 16.65
CA GLU A 29 1.97 -15.43 15.56
C GLU A 29 2.17 -14.14 14.75
N ILE A 30 1.07 -13.45 14.41
CA ILE A 30 1.12 -12.15 13.73
C ILE A 30 1.88 -11.13 14.60
N GLU A 31 1.56 -11.04 15.89
CA GLU A 31 2.28 -10.16 16.82
C GLU A 31 3.77 -10.50 16.98
N ALA A 32 4.16 -11.76 16.81
CA ALA A 32 5.55 -12.19 16.85
C ALA A 32 6.28 -11.85 15.55
N HIS A 33 5.64 -12.09 14.40
CA HIS A 33 6.17 -11.72 13.09
C HIS A 33 6.35 -10.20 12.97
N ASP A 34 5.36 -9.41 13.42
CA ASP A 34 5.44 -7.94 13.44
C ASP A 34 6.58 -7.42 14.34
N LYS A 35 6.97 -8.18 15.38
CA LYS A 35 8.12 -7.84 16.24
C LYS A 35 9.45 -8.25 15.65
N GLU A 36 9.50 -9.33 14.88
CA GLU A 36 10.72 -9.75 14.16
C GLU A 36 10.97 -8.91 12.91
N ASP A 37 9.92 -8.36 12.28
CA ASP A 37 10.01 -7.37 11.20
C ASP A 37 10.35 -5.93 11.70
N ASP A 38 10.54 -5.74 13.01
CA ASP A 38 11.13 -4.50 13.57
C ASP A 38 12.66 -4.41 13.33
N VAL A 39 13.17 -5.16 12.34
CA VAL A 39 14.49 -4.97 11.74
C VAL A 39 14.46 -3.74 10.84
N SER A 40 14.69 -2.58 11.44
CA SER A 40 15.39 -1.45 10.78
C SER A 40 14.77 -0.87 9.50
N GLY A 41 13.47 -1.02 9.27
CA GLY A 41 12.78 -0.32 8.19
C GLY A 41 12.43 1.10 8.62
N THR A 42 13.14 2.11 8.14
CA THR A 42 12.81 3.52 8.36
C THR A 42 11.35 3.82 8.01
N TRP A 43 10.45 3.85 8.99
CA TRP A 43 9.06 4.34 8.82
C TRP A 43 8.99 5.80 8.36
N ARG A 44 10.12 6.52 8.37
CA ARG A 44 10.31 7.83 7.74
C ARG A 44 10.41 7.82 6.20
N THR A 45 10.34 6.65 5.57
CA THR A 45 10.42 6.51 4.10
C THR A 45 9.05 6.53 3.42
N LEU A 46 7.95 6.61 4.17
CA LEU A 46 6.59 6.60 3.61
C LEU A 46 6.22 7.91 2.91
N ASP A 47 6.88 9.03 3.22
CA ASP A 47 6.79 10.27 2.46
C ASP A 47 8.08 10.45 1.63
N PRO A 48 8.09 10.06 0.34
CA PRO A 48 9.22 10.36 -0.51
C PRO A 48 9.46 11.86 -0.51
N LYS A 49 10.72 12.28 -0.28
CA LYS A 49 11.09 13.70 -0.25
C LYS A 49 10.64 14.37 -1.55
N THR A 50 9.64 15.24 -1.46
CA THR A 50 9.17 16.00 -2.62
C THR A 50 9.90 17.34 -2.72
N LYS A 51 10.08 17.81 -3.96
CA LYS A 51 10.58 19.16 -4.24
C LYS A 51 9.54 19.90 -5.07
N PRO A 52 9.26 21.18 -4.77
CA PRO A 52 8.42 21.98 -5.64
C PRO A 52 9.14 22.19 -6.98
N VAL A 53 8.41 22.01 -8.07
CA VAL A 53 8.90 22.24 -9.43
C VAL A 53 7.92 23.17 -10.15
N THR A 54 8.45 24.19 -10.81
CA THR A 54 7.66 25.08 -11.67
C THR A 54 7.72 24.56 -13.10
N LEU A 55 6.56 24.18 -13.65
CA LEU A 55 6.42 23.71 -15.04
C LEU A 55 5.56 24.68 -15.83
N ARG A 56 5.99 25.06 -17.04
CA ARG A 56 5.17 25.82 -17.99
C ARG A 56 4.37 24.83 -18.83
N LEU A 57 3.06 25.02 -18.87
CA LEU A 57 2.12 24.23 -19.67
C LEU A 57 1.36 25.17 -20.60
N SER A 58 0.91 24.65 -21.75
CA SER A 58 -0.02 25.39 -22.60
C SER A 58 -1.35 25.60 -21.86
N GLU A 59 -2.03 26.71 -22.13
CA GLU A 59 -3.34 27.00 -21.52
C GLU A 59 -4.37 25.91 -21.86
N VAL A 60 -4.30 25.39 -23.08
CA VAL A 60 -5.16 24.31 -23.58
C VAL A 60 -4.96 23.02 -22.79
N ASP A 61 -3.71 22.63 -22.53
CA ASP A 61 -3.42 21.40 -21.79
C ASP A 61 -3.78 21.53 -20.31
N LEU A 62 -3.57 22.71 -19.73
CA LEU A 62 -4.00 22.99 -18.36
C LEU A 62 -5.53 22.90 -18.23
N ALA A 63 -6.27 23.45 -19.21
CA ALA A 63 -7.73 23.34 -19.24
C ALA A 63 -8.20 21.88 -19.39
N ARG A 64 -7.56 21.11 -20.28
CA ARG A 64 -7.83 19.67 -20.46
C ARG A 64 -7.55 18.88 -19.19
N ALA A 65 -6.43 19.12 -18.51
CA ALA A 65 -6.08 18.48 -17.26
C ALA A 65 -7.12 18.76 -16.17
N ARG A 66 -7.57 20.01 -16.03
CA ARG A 66 -8.63 20.39 -15.08
C ARG A 66 -9.96 19.70 -15.39
N ALA A 67 -10.37 19.67 -16.66
CA ALA A 67 -11.60 19.01 -17.07
C ALA A 67 -11.57 17.50 -16.80
N LYS A 68 -10.44 16.84 -17.12
CA LYS A 68 -10.23 15.41 -16.85
C LYS A 68 -10.21 15.11 -15.35
N ALA A 69 -9.53 15.94 -14.55
CA ALA A 69 -9.47 15.77 -13.11
C ALA A 69 -10.84 15.91 -12.44
N ARG A 70 -11.66 16.88 -12.90
CA ARG A 70 -13.07 17.03 -12.45
C ARG A 70 -13.91 15.79 -12.76
N LYS A 71 -13.80 15.23 -13.96
CA LYS A 71 -14.51 13.99 -14.34
C LYS A 71 -14.13 12.81 -13.45
N LEU A 72 -12.88 12.78 -12.97
CA LEU A 72 -12.35 11.73 -12.10
C LEU A 72 -12.49 12.04 -10.61
N GLY A 73 -13.13 13.16 -10.24
CA GLY A 73 -13.33 13.55 -8.84
C GLY A 73 -12.04 13.85 -8.06
N LYS A 74 -10.94 14.25 -8.72
CA LYS A 74 -9.65 14.51 -8.07
C LYS A 74 -9.06 15.89 -8.39
N PRO A 75 -8.12 16.40 -7.57
CA PRO A 75 -7.39 17.62 -7.88
C PRO A 75 -6.55 17.47 -9.16
N TYR A 76 -6.46 18.53 -9.96
CA TYR A 76 -5.71 18.49 -11.23
C TYR A 76 -4.20 18.24 -11.02
N GLN A 77 -3.64 18.69 -9.89
CA GLN A 77 -2.25 18.47 -9.52
C GLN A 77 -1.97 16.98 -9.24
N THR A 78 -2.91 16.26 -8.62
CA THR A 78 -2.81 14.82 -8.41
C THR A 78 -2.81 14.08 -9.74
N LEU A 79 -3.70 14.44 -10.66
CA LEU A 79 -3.73 13.86 -11.99
C LEU A 79 -2.41 14.10 -12.76
N LEU A 80 -1.84 15.31 -12.68
CA LEU A 80 -0.55 15.60 -13.30
C LEU A 80 0.57 14.74 -12.71
N LYS A 81 0.61 14.56 -11.39
CA LYS A 81 1.58 13.68 -10.72
C LYS A 81 1.46 12.24 -11.20
N GLU A 82 0.25 11.70 -11.32
CA GLU A 82 0.01 10.34 -11.81
C GLU A 82 0.51 10.15 -13.24
N VAL A 83 0.20 11.09 -14.14
CA VAL A 83 0.65 11.03 -15.54
C VAL A 83 2.18 11.03 -15.63
N ILE A 84 2.85 11.86 -14.83
CA ILE A 84 4.32 11.88 -14.76
C ILE A 84 4.85 10.54 -14.25
N HIS A 85 4.27 9.98 -13.17
CA HIS A 85 4.69 8.67 -12.65
C HIS A 85 4.50 7.56 -13.69
N GLN A 86 3.35 7.53 -14.36
CA GLN A 86 3.08 6.54 -15.40
C GLN A 86 4.09 6.63 -16.54
N ALA A 87 4.39 7.83 -17.03
CA ALA A 87 5.37 8.04 -18.09
C ALA A 87 6.78 7.61 -17.69
N LEU A 88 7.17 7.81 -16.42
CA LEU A 88 8.49 7.42 -15.90
C LEU A 88 8.58 5.94 -15.49
N SER A 89 7.46 5.28 -15.25
CA SER A 89 7.41 3.84 -14.91
C SER A 89 7.47 2.91 -16.12
N GLN A 90 7.22 3.44 -17.32
CA GLN A 90 7.19 2.68 -18.58
C GLN A 90 8.53 2.70 -19.33
N SER A 91 9.59 3.23 -18.72
CA SER A 91 10.94 3.35 -19.30
C SER A 91 11.90 2.28 -18.80
#